data_AF-A0AAN7DB15-F1
#
_entry.id   AF-A0AAN7DB15-F1
#
_cell.length_a   1.000
_cell.length_b   1.000
_cell.length_c   1.000
_cell.angle_alpha   90.00
_cell.angle_beta   90.00
_cell.angle_gamma   90.00
#
_symmetry.space_group_name_H-M   'P 1'
#
loop_
_entity.id
_entity.type
_entity.pdbx_description
1 polymer ?
#
loop_
_entity_poly.entity_id
_entity_poly.type
_entity_poly.pdbx_seq_one_letter_code
_entity_poly.pdbx_strand_id
1 'polypeptide(L)'
;MSLEEEQDGLFGFDFDEDDFETKKERIIPEQADYQAKIETDGWFHESGKSIDELMLEQHGPNEVKNAIEHDYFYKRYDRALTTALGYIRVVKTSDQCKVTGTKEITDIAMHCAAKLNRLDTLEELLDLDKSHTQDLGLYLVRAKFYPLVGRYAEAIDTCVMYHKERKLDYRIWSIMADVFIRSAQQSPANNAEDEMRYNLANLAMQRAVHIVKTSRWKTNIDFVKRRLDRDLQGLENRLQQTIDQGGNADKFVEWMSSISAIDQDKTIKAAGLSEFDWQHVVWIYKDWALRQDLDLDDDIKAVKDM
;
A
#
# COMPACT_ATOMS: atom_id res chain seq x y z
N MET A 1 40.85 -27.96 64.79
CA MET A 1 41.88 -28.64 63.97
C MET A 1 41.22 -29.06 62.66
N SER A 2 41.82 -28.67 61.52
CA SER A 2 41.58 -29.05 60.10
C SER A 2 40.16 -28.82 59.52
N LEU A 3 39.93 -28.00 58.48
CA LEU A 3 40.35 -28.10 57.05
C LEU A 3 39.89 -29.45 56.45
N GLU A 4 39.22 -29.61 55.32
CA GLU A 4 38.95 -28.84 54.09
C GLU A 4 37.80 -29.58 53.34
N GLU A 5 37.03 -28.82 52.54
CA GLU A 5 36.53 -29.06 51.16
C GLU A 5 36.23 -30.51 50.69
N GLU A 6 35.08 -30.80 50.08
CA GLU A 6 34.88 -30.54 48.65
C GLU A 6 33.40 -30.27 48.26
N GLN A 7 33.26 -29.21 47.45
CA GLN A 7 32.22 -28.99 46.45
C GLN A 7 32.09 -30.21 45.51
N ASP A 8 30.88 -30.71 45.26
CA ASP A 8 30.11 -30.31 44.07
C ASP A 8 28.80 -31.10 43.96
N GLY A 9 27.74 -30.37 43.66
CA GLY A 9 26.37 -30.89 43.56
C GLY A 9 25.37 -29.78 43.26
N LEU A 10 25.84 -28.80 42.49
CA LEU A 10 25.14 -27.65 41.92
C LEU A 10 23.98 -28.11 41.02
N PHE A 11 22.90 -28.72 41.53
CA PHE A 11 21.57 -28.90 40.87
C PHE A 11 20.58 -29.66 41.80
N GLY A 12 20.42 -29.21 43.05
CA GLY A 12 19.38 -29.71 43.96
C GLY A 12 18.21 -28.73 44.06
N PHE A 13 17.44 -28.56 42.98
CA PHE A 13 16.17 -27.84 43.05
C PHE A 13 15.08 -28.84 43.47
N ASP A 14 14.73 -28.83 44.75
CA ASP A 14 13.65 -29.66 45.31
C ASP A 14 12.31 -29.03 44.91
N PHE A 15 11.54 -29.71 44.07
CA PHE A 15 10.32 -29.18 43.45
C PHE A 15 9.07 -29.28 44.33
N ASP A 16 9.19 -29.80 45.55
CA ASP A 16 8.06 -30.24 46.38
C ASP A 16 7.85 -29.41 47.67
N GLU A 17 8.49 -28.24 47.83
CA GLU A 17 8.28 -27.35 49.01
C GLU A 17 7.35 -26.14 48.75
N ASP A 18 6.80 -25.97 47.54
CA ASP A 18 5.79 -24.93 47.30
C ASP A 18 4.38 -25.44 47.60
N ASP A 19 4.05 -25.50 48.89
CA ASP A 19 2.68 -25.64 49.40
C ASP A 19 1.92 -24.33 49.08
N PHE A 20 1.43 -24.20 47.84
CA PHE A 20 0.59 -23.08 47.44
C PHE A 20 -0.73 -23.15 48.20
N GLU A 21 -0.85 -22.35 49.28
CA GLU A 21 -2.13 -22.07 49.92
C GLU A 21 -3.14 -21.64 48.86
N THR A 22 -4.13 -22.49 48.56
CA THR A 22 -5.23 -22.18 47.66
C THR A 22 -5.99 -20.98 48.21
N LYS A 23 -5.70 -19.81 47.64
CA LYS A 23 -6.40 -18.55 47.95
C LYS A 23 -7.90 -18.78 47.82
N LYS A 24 -8.64 -18.35 48.86
CA LYS A 24 -10.11 -18.30 48.95
C LYS A 24 -10.74 -17.99 47.59
N GLU A 25 -11.74 -18.79 47.20
CA GLU A 25 -12.56 -18.54 46.02
C GLU A 25 -12.95 -17.06 45.94
N ARG A 26 -12.50 -16.39 44.87
CA ARG A 26 -12.89 -15.01 44.61
C ARG A 26 -14.37 -15.03 44.24
N ILE A 27 -15.20 -14.45 45.10
CA ILE A 27 -16.59 -14.13 44.78
C ILE A 27 -16.56 -13.24 43.54
N ILE A 28 -17.05 -13.75 42.40
CA ILE A 28 -17.28 -12.96 41.20
C ILE A 28 -18.51 -12.10 41.51
N PRO A 29 -18.37 -10.77 41.64
CA PRO A 29 -19.54 -9.92 41.86
C PRO A 29 -20.50 -10.09 40.68
N GLU A 30 -21.81 -10.13 40.96
CA GLU A 30 -22.84 -10.12 39.92
C GLU A 30 -22.54 -9.01 38.92
N GLN A 31 -22.20 -9.40 37.69
CA GLN A 31 -22.04 -8.46 36.60
C GLN A 31 -23.42 -7.85 36.35
N ALA A 32 -23.57 -6.56 36.64
CA ALA A 32 -24.73 -5.82 36.16
C ALA A 32 -24.86 -6.04 34.65
N ASP A 33 -26.09 -6.29 34.17
CA ASP A 33 -26.37 -6.47 32.74
C ASP A 33 -25.68 -5.37 31.95
N TYR A 34 -24.74 -5.76 31.10
CA TYR A 34 -24.01 -4.83 30.25
C TYR A 34 -25.02 -4.17 29.31
N GLN A 35 -25.33 -2.90 29.60
CA GLN A 35 -25.96 -2.05 28.62
C GLN A 35 -24.85 -1.47 27.76
N ALA A 36 -24.83 -1.84 26.48
CA ALA A 36 -24.01 -1.15 25.50
C ALA A 36 -24.27 0.35 25.65
N LYS A 37 -23.22 1.13 25.93
CA LYS A 37 -23.30 2.58 25.80
C LYS A 37 -23.82 2.81 24.40
N ILE A 38 -24.98 3.44 24.28
CA ILE A 38 -25.45 3.93 22.99
C ILE A 38 -24.39 4.97 22.62
N GLU A 39 -23.42 4.57 21.80
CA GLU A 39 -22.53 5.49 21.14
C GLU A 39 -23.46 6.37 20.31
N THR A 40 -23.72 7.57 20.80
CA THR A 40 -24.33 8.62 19.99
C THR A 40 -23.36 8.90 18.85
N ASP A 41 -23.61 8.23 17.72
CA ASP A 41 -22.91 8.47 16.47
C ASP A 41 -22.93 9.99 16.20
N GLY A 42 -21.74 10.57 16.04
CA GLY A 42 -21.59 12.00 15.80
C GLY A 42 -21.35 12.93 17.00
N TRP A 43 -21.10 12.42 18.23
CA TRP A 43 -20.73 13.28 19.39
C TRP A 43 -19.56 14.22 19.09
N PHE A 44 -18.68 13.82 18.18
CA PHE A 44 -17.51 14.56 17.70
C PHE A 44 -17.82 15.70 16.71
N HIS A 45 -19.10 15.94 16.38
CA HIS A 45 -19.54 17.09 15.59
C HIS A 45 -20.13 18.23 16.44
N GLU A 46 -20.29 18.04 17.75
CA GLU A 46 -21.15 18.88 18.59
C GLU A 46 -20.40 19.92 19.45
N SER A 47 -19.08 20.00 19.36
CA SER A 47 -18.30 20.86 20.28
C SER A 47 -18.48 22.36 20.06
N GLY A 48 -18.98 22.81 18.89
CA GLY A 48 -19.17 24.23 18.56
C GLY A 48 -17.88 25.07 18.52
N LYS A 49 -16.73 24.43 18.80
CA LYS A 49 -15.38 25.00 18.84
C LYS A 49 -14.74 24.92 17.46
N SER A 50 -13.78 25.81 17.22
CA SER A 50 -12.94 25.75 16.02
C SER A 50 -11.95 24.58 16.07
N ILE A 51 -11.44 24.17 14.90
CA ILE A 51 -10.40 23.14 14.81
C ILE A 51 -9.15 23.57 15.60
N ASP A 52 -8.77 24.84 15.52
CA ASP A 52 -7.61 25.38 16.23
C ASP A 52 -7.75 25.24 17.76
N GLU A 53 -8.95 25.48 18.31
CA GLU A 53 -9.24 25.30 19.73
C GLU A 53 -9.23 23.82 20.12
N LEU A 54 -9.94 22.97 19.36
CA LEU A 54 -10.03 21.53 19.65
C LEU A 54 -8.66 20.85 19.62
N MET A 55 -7.82 21.21 18.65
CA MET A 55 -6.50 20.59 18.50
C MET A 55 -5.54 20.89 19.66
N LEU A 56 -5.83 21.89 20.50
CA LEU A 56 -5.07 22.23 21.69
C LEU A 56 -5.62 21.56 22.96
N GLU A 57 -6.79 20.92 22.89
CA GLU A 57 -7.40 20.21 24.02
C GLU A 57 -6.84 18.79 24.17
N GLN A 58 -6.97 18.24 25.38
CA GLN A 58 -6.45 16.91 25.70
C GLN A 58 -7.05 15.80 24.82
N HIS A 59 -8.33 15.91 24.48
CA HIS A 59 -9.06 14.91 23.67
C HIS A 59 -9.55 15.45 22.32
N GLY A 60 -9.41 16.75 22.07
CA GLY A 60 -9.93 17.36 20.86
C GLY A 60 -9.25 16.88 19.57
N PRO A 61 -7.93 16.57 19.51
CA PRO A 61 -7.35 15.94 18.32
C PRO A 61 -8.04 14.63 17.94
N ASN A 62 -8.38 13.78 18.91
CA ASN A 62 -9.09 12.52 18.65
C ASN A 62 -10.53 12.78 18.20
N GLU A 63 -11.19 13.78 18.77
CA GLU A 63 -12.51 14.24 18.32
C GLU A 63 -12.47 14.65 16.84
N VAL A 64 -11.51 15.48 16.46
CA VAL A 64 -11.32 15.93 15.07
C VAL A 64 -10.99 14.76 14.14
N LYS A 65 -10.13 13.82 14.56
CA LYS A 65 -9.84 12.60 13.79
C LYS A 65 -11.11 11.78 13.53
N ASN A 66 -11.90 11.52 14.57
CA ASN A 66 -13.16 10.79 14.46
C ASN A 66 -14.15 11.51 13.52
N ALA A 67 -14.24 12.84 13.60
CA ALA A 67 -15.08 13.64 12.71
C ALA A 67 -14.66 13.52 11.24
N ILE A 68 -13.35 13.55 10.96
CA ILE A 68 -12.77 13.36 9.62
C ILE A 68 -13.12 11.97 9.08
N GLU A 69 -12.84 10.93 9.86
CA GLU A 69 -13.08 9.53 9.47
C GLU A 69 -14.56 9.27 9.20
N HIS A 70 -15.42 9.74 10.10
CA HIS A 70 -16.87 9.64 9.93
C HIS A 70 -17.32 10.32 8.63
N ASP A 71 -16.96 11.58 8.41
CA ASP A 71 -17.36 12.27 7.19
C ASP A 71 -16.81 11.59 5.93
N TYR A 72 -15.60 11.02 6.00
CA TYR A 72 -15.02 10.21 4.92
C TYR A 72 -15.81 8.93 4.63
N PHE A 73 -16.15 8.13 5.65
CA PHE A 73 -16.91 6.89 5.49
C PHE A 73 -18.35 7.14 5.01
N TYR A 74 -18.95 8.26 5.42
CA TYR A 74 -20.26 8.71 4.94
C TYR A 74 -20.19 9.51 3.63
N LYS A 75 -19.04 9.50 2.93
CA LYS A 75 -18.83 10.11 1.60
C LYS A 75 -19.04 11.63 1.55
N ARG A 76 -18.98 12.31 2.69
CA ARG A 76 -18.98 13.78 2.79
C ARG A 76 -17.57 14.32 2.56
N TYR A 77 -17.02 14.02 1.38
CA TYR A 77 -15.60 14.27 1.07
C TYR A 77 -15.18 15.73 1.22
N ASP A 78 -16.06 16.68 0.92
CA ASP A 78 -15.76 18.11 1.05
C ASP A 78 -15.55 18.55 2.51
N ARG A 79 -16.41 18.06 3.41
CA ARG A 79 -16.28 18.30 4.85
C ARG A 79 -15.06 17.59 5.41
N ALA A 80 -14.90 16.30 5.08
CA ALA A 80 -13.75 15.51 5.50
C ALA A 80 -12.42 16.17 5.06
N LEU A 81 -12.35 16.64 3.81
CA LEU A 81 -11.17 17.35 3.31
C LEU A 81 -10.91 18.65 4.06
N THR A 82 -11.94 19.48 4.23
CA THR A 82 -11.81 20.77 4.93
C THR A 82 -11.29 20.58 6.36
N THR A 83 -11.88 19.63 7.09
CA THR A 83 -11.47 19.32 8.46
C THR A 83 -10.07 18.70 8.51
N ALA A 84 -9.73 17.81 7.57
CA ALA A 84 -8.40 17.19 7.49
C ALA A 84 -7.30 18.21 7.17
N LEU A 85 -7.54 19.16 6.27
CA LEU A 85 -6.60 20.25 5.99
C LEU A 85 -6.41 21.16 7.20
N GLY A 86 -7.49 21.46 7.93
CA GLY A 86 -7.41 22.20 9.20
C GLY A 86 -6.55 21.47 10.23
N TYR A 87 -6.78 20.17 10.39
CA TYR A 87 -5.99 19.30 11.26
C TYR A 87 -4.49 19.33 10.89
N ILE A 88 -4.16 19.09 9.62
CA ILE A 88 -2.77 19.09 9.11
C ILE A 88 -2.11 20.46 9.31
N ARG A 89 -2.84 21.55 9.06
CA ARG A 89 -2.35 22.91 9.27
C ARG A 89 -1.94 23.12 10.72
N VAL A 90 -2.83 22.82 11.68
CA VAL A 90 -2.55 23.07 13.11
C VAL A 90 -1.36 22.25 13.59
N VAL A 91 -1.25 20.98 13.20
CA VAL A 91 -0.09 20.15 13.56
C VAL A 91 1.22 20.73 13.03
N LYS A 92 1.22 21.35 11.85
CA LYS A 92 2.42 21.93 11.24
C LYS A 92 2.79 23.31 11.78
N THR A 93 1.81 24.11 12.18
CA THR A 93 2.04 25.53 12.53
C THR A 93 2.05 25.80 14.02
N SER A 94 1.51 24.90 14.85
CA SER A 94 1.39 25.11 16.29
C SER A 94 2.41 24.29 17.07
N ASP A 95 3.40 24.96 17.66
CA ASP A 95 4.40 24.33 18.54
C ASP A 95 3.77 23.72 19.81
N GLN A 96 2.57 24.15 20.18
CA GLN A 96 1.82 23.62 21.32
C GLN A 96 1.10 22.29 20.98
N CYS A 97 0.86 22.03 19.70
CA CYS A 97 0.21 20.83 19.23
C CYS A 97 1.21 19.67 19.15
N LYS A 98 1.26 18.82 20.18
CA LYS A 98 2.19 17.67 20.26
C LYS A 98 1.65 16.40 19.59
N VAL A 99 0.71 16.51 18.66
CA VAL A 99 0.07 15.35 18.07
C VAL A 99 1.00 14.65 17.10
N THR A 100 1.22 13.36 17.33
CA THR A 100 2.01 12.48 16.45
C THR A 100 1.07 11.63 15.58
N GLY A 101 1.55 11.15 14.43
CA GLY A 101 0.76 10.31 13.53
C GLY A 101 -0.32 11.10 12.78
N THR A 102 0.11 11.92 11.82
CA THR A 102 -0.74 12.65 10.86
C THR A 102 -1.02 11.85 9.58
N LYS A 103 -0.39 10.68 9.43
CA LYS A 103 -0.36 9.91 8.18
C LYS A 103 -1.75 9.52 7.71
N GLU A 104 -2.56 8.96 8.60
CA GLU A 104 -3.92 8.50 8.29
C GLU A 104 -4.80 9.68 7.84
N ILE A 105 -4.61 10.86 8.46
CA ILE A 105 -5.34 12.07 8.09
C ILE A 105 -4.88 12.61 6.74
N THR A 106 -3.57 12.60 6.47
CA THR A 106 -3.02 12.95 5.15
C THR A 106 -3.54 12.00 4.07
N ASP A 107 -3.62 10.69 4.35
CA ASP A 107 -4.17 9.69 3.43
C ASP A 107 -5.64 9.97 3.12
N ILE A 108 -6.47 10.21 4.15
CA ILE A 108 -7.88 10.59 3.97
C ILE A 108 -8.00 11.88 3.16
N ALA A 109 -7.15 12.88 3.44
CA ALA A 109 -7.13 14.13 2.70
C ALA A 109 -6.80 13.91 1.21
N MET A 110 -5.77 13.10 0.89
CA MET A 110 -5.43 12.75 -0.50
C MET A 110 -6.60 12.04 -1.20
N HIS A 111 -7.25 11.09 -0.52
CA HIS A 111 -8.43 10.41 -1.03
C HIS A 111 -9.58 11.37 -1.33
N CYS A 112 -9.86 12.30 -0.41
CA CYS A 112 -10.93 13.29 -0.60
C CYS A 112 -10.60 14.29 -1.71
N ALA A 113 -9.37 14.80 -1.76
CA ALA A 113 -8.90 15.71 -2.80
C ALA A 113 -9.02 15.08 -4.20
N ALA A 114 -8.58 13.82 -4.35
CA ALA A 114 -8.73 13.06 -5.59
C ALA A 114 -10.21 12.84 -5.96
N LYS A 115 -11.09 12.54 -4.99
CA LYS A 115 -12.53 12.34 -5.23
C LYS A 115 -13.26 13.62 -5.65
N LEU A 116 -12.80 14.77 -5.17
CA LEU A 116 -13.35 16.09 -5.49
C LEU A 116 -12.66 16.74 -6.70
N ASN A 117 -11.72 16.04 -7.34
CA ASN A 117 -10.90 16.57 -8.45
C ASN A 117 -10.15 17.87 -8.10
N ARG A 118 -9.71 18.02 -6.84
CA ARG A 118 -8.88 19.14 -6.38
C ARG A 118 -7.40 18.78 -6.52
N LEU A 119 -6.90 18.78 -7.75
CA LEU A 119 -5.56 18.26 -8.09
C LEU A 119 -4.42 19.10 -7.48
N ASP A 120 -4.56 20.42 -7.40
CA ASP A 120 -3.55 21.29 -6.77
C ASP A 120 -3.37 20.93 -5.29
N THR A 121 -4.47 20.75 -4.56
CA THR A 121 -4.45 20.30 -3.16
C THR A 121 -3.85 18.89 -3.02
N LEU A 122 -4.15 18.00 -3.97
CA LEU A 122 -3.58 16.65 -3.96
C LEU A 122 -2.06 16.69 -4.15
N GLU A 123 -1.56 17.56 -5.02
CA GLU A 123 -0.12 17.74 -5.25
C GLU A 123 0.58 18.26 -3.98
N GLU A 124 0.03 19.28 -3.32
CA GLU A 124 0.55 19.79 -2.04
C GLU A 124 0.60 18.69 -0.96
N LEU A 125 -0.43 17.84 -0.90
CA LEU A 125 -0.49 16.73 0.06
C LEU A 125 0.51 15.61 -0.27
N LEU A 126 0.82 15.37 -1.54
CA LEU A 126 1.83 14.38 -1.95
C LEU A 126 3.25 14.80 -1.56
N ASP A 127 3.53 16.10 -1.63
CA ASP A 127 4.81 16.66 -1.21
C ASP A 127 4.93 16.85 0.31
N LEU A 128 3.81 16.69 1.03
CA LEU A 128 3.77 16.69 2.48
C LEU A 128 4.58 15.51 3.04
N ASP A 129 5.50 15.81 3.95
CA ASP A 129 6.21 14.82 4.77
C ASP A 129 6.91 13.71 3.95
N LYS A 130 7.67 14.10 2.92
CA LYS A 130 8.64 13.21 2.24
C LYS A 130 9.72 12.65 3.20
N SER A 131 9.81 13.14 4.43
CA SER A 131 10.72 12.67 5.49
C SER A 131 10.29 11.35 6.16
N HIS A 132 9.03 10.91 6.01
CA HIS A 132 8.52 9.66 6.61
C HIS A 132 8.58 8.47 5.64
N THR A 133 9.70 8.34 4.93
CA THR A 133 9.97 7.45 3.79
C THR A 133 10.07 5.94 4.07
N GLN A 134 9.52 5.44 5.18
CA GLN A 134 9.60 4.00 5.50
C GLN A 134 8.25 3.33 5.77
N ASP A 135 7.13 4.06 5.59
CA ASP A 135 5.82 3.46 5.72
C ASP A 135 5.36 2.82 4.41
N LEU A 136 5.26 1.49 4.39
CA LEU A 136 4.79 0.73 3.24
C LEU A 136 3.36 1.13 2.82
N GLY A 137 2.49 1.47 3.77
CA GLY A 137 1.11 1.88 3.47
C GLY A 137 1.10 3.16 2.64
N LEU A 138 1.94 4.12 3.03
CA LEU A 138 2.05 5.43 2.38
C LEU A 138 2.59 5.32 0.94
N TYR A 139 3.52 4.39 0.69
CA TYR A 139 3.99 4.13 -0.69
C TYR A 139 2.85 3.68 -1.59
N LEU A 140 2.01 2.72 -1.17
CA LEU A 140 0.89 2.27 -1.98
C LEU A 140 -0.10 3.41 -2.29
N VAL A 141 -0.39 4.25 -1.29
CA VAL A 141 -1.30 5.39 -1.43
C VAL A 141 -0.73 6.42 -2.40
N ARG A 142 0.54 6.82 -2.24
CA ARG A 142 1.20 7.79 -3.11
C ARG A 142 1.29 7.29 -4.56
N ALA A 143 1.67 6.03 -4.79
CA ALA A 143 1.71 5.41 -6.12
C ALA A 143 0.38 5.54 -6.87
N LYS A 144 -0.74 5.47 -6.16
CA LYS A 144 -2.08 5.61 -6.75
C LYS A 144 -2.42 7.04 -7.15
N PHE A 145 -1.87 8.04 -6.45
CA PHE A 145 -2.25 9.44 -6.61
C PHE A 145 -1.28 10.27 -7.47
N TYR A 146 0.02 9.95 -7.47
CA TYR A 146 0.99 10.62 -8.35
C TYR A 146 0.57 10.67 -9.84
N PRO A 147 0.01 9.60 -10.44
CA PRO A 147 -0.44 9.65 -11.84
C PRO A 147 -1.60 10.61 -12.10
N LEU A 148 -2.37 10.98 -11.07
CA LEU A 148 -3.48 11.93 -11.21
C LEU A 148 -3.01 13.38 -11.35
N VAL A 149 -1.80 13.67 -10.88
CA VAL A 149 -1.16 14.99 -10.96
C VAL A 149 -0.02 15.01 -12.00
N GLY A 150 0.03 14.01 -12.90
CA GLY A 150 1.03 13.93 -13.97
C GLY A 150 2.44 13.51 -13.55
N ARG A 151 2.64 13.09 -12.30
CA ARG A 151 3.96 12.73 -11.74
C ARG A 151 4.28 11.25 -11.93
N TYR A 152 4.37 10.80 -13.17
CA TYR A 152 4.47 9.37 -13.50
C TYR A 152 5.77 8.71 -13.05
N ALA A 153 6.89 9.41 -13.16
CA ALA A 153 8.21 8.91 -12.75
C ALA A 153 8.24 8.56 -11.25
N GLU A 154 7.74 9.46 -10.40
CA GLU A 154 7.66 9.25 -8.94
C GLU A 154 6.65 8.15 -8.57
N ALA A 155 5.59 7.99 -9.37
CA ALA A 155 4.66 6.88 -9.20
C ALA A 155 5.36 5.53 -9.41
N ILE A 156 6.13 5.37 -10.49
CA ILE A 156 6.89 4.14 -10.76
C ILE A 156 7.95 3.89 -9.69
N ASP A 157 8.73 4.90 -9.32
CA ASP A 157 9.71 4.79 -8.23
C ASP A 157 9.05 4.27 -6.94
N THR A 158 7.95 4.90 -6.55
CA THR A 158 7.17 4.50 -5.38
C THR A 158 6.62 3.07 -5.50
N CYS A 159 6.14 2.67 -6.67
CA CYS A 159 5.68 1.31 -6.91
C CYS A 159 6.81 0.28 -6.76
N VAL A 160 8.00 0.57 -7.28
CA VAL A 160 9.16 -0.31 -7.18
C VAL A 160 9.62 -0.42 -5.72
N MET A 161 9.69 0.69 -4.98
CA MET A 161 10.04 0.68 -3.56
C MET A 161 9.04 -0.12 -2.73
N TYR A 162 7.73 0.06 -2.98
CA TYR A 162 6.70 -0.76 -2.33
C TYR A 162 6.89 -2.25 -2.61
N HIS A 163 7.11 -2.63 -3.88
CA HIS A 163 7.20 -4.03 -4.28
C HIS A 163 8.42 -4.74 -3.70
N LYS A 164 9.55 -4.04 -3.51
CA LYS A 164 10.74 -4.59 -2.85
C LYS A 164 10.39 -5.16 -1.46
N GLU A 165 9.48 -4.51 -0.75
CA GLU A 165 8.99 -4.93 0.56
C GLU A 165 7.80 -5.93 0.50
N ARG A 166 6.91 -5.80 -0.50
CA ARG A 166 5.74 -6.70 -0.70
C ARG A 166 5.70 -7.31 -2.10
N LYS A 167 6.51 -8.35 -2.30
CA LYS A 167 6.79 -9.01 -3.60
C LYS A 167 5.61 -9.73 -4.27
N LEU A 168 4.51 -9.98 -3.55
CA LEU A 168 3.37 -10.76 -4.04
C LEU A 168 2.07 -9.95 -4.08
N ASP A 169 2.12 -8.63 -3.90
CA ASP A 169 0.93 -7.80 -4.06
C ASP A 169 0.71 -7.47 -5.54
N TYR A 170 -0.18 -8.20 -6.20
CA TYR A 170 -0.52 -7.99 -7.61
C TYR A 170 -1.06 -6.57 -7.90
N ARG A 171 -1.59 -5.86 -6.89
CA ARG A 171 -2.21 -4.55 -7.08
C ARG A 171 -1.17 -3.51 -7.49
N ILE A 172 0.08 -3.64 -7.04
CA ILE A 172 1.12 -2.67 -7.39
C ILE A 172 1.50 -2.77 -8.87
N TRP A 173 1.60 -3.98 -9.42
CA TRP A 173 1.78 -4.21 -10.86
C TRP A 173 0.63 -3.64 -11.67
N SER A 174 -0.58 -3.78 -11.12
CA SER A 174 -1.77 -3.21 -11.71
C SER A 174 -1.77 -1.67 -11.69
N ILE A 175 -1.17 -1.05 -10.68
CA ILE A 175 -0.96 0.40 -10.62
C ILE A 175 0.13 0.82 -11.62
N MET A 176 1.27 0.12 -11.68
CA MET A 176 2.34 0.41 -12.65
C MET A 176 1.80 0.44 -14.09
N ALA A 177 0.96 -0.53 -14.48
CA ALA A 177 0.34 -0.53 -15.80
C ALA A 177 -0.54 0.70 -16.07
N ASP A 178 -1.33 1.14 -15.07
CA ASP A 178 -2.15 2.34 -15.18
C ASP A 178 -1.28 3.61 -15.31
N VAL A 179 -0.14 3.66 -14.61
CA VAL A 179 0.82 4.75 -14.72
C VAL A 179 1.35 4.87 -16.15
N PHE A 180 1.81 3.77 -16.75
CA PHE A 180 2.33 3.76 -18.12
C PHE A 180 1.27 4.10 -19.16
N ILE A 181 0.04 3.61 -18.99
CA ILE A 181 -1.07 3.97 -19.89
C ILE A 181 -1.36 5.46 -19.81
N ARG A 182 -1.48 6.02 -18.59
CA ARG A 182 -1.76 7.45 -18.41
C ARG A 182 -0.65 8.32 -18.97
N SER A 183 0.62 7.93 -18.76
CA SER A 183 1.74 8.70 -19.30
C SER A 183 1.76 8.69 -20.83
N ALA A 184 1.45 7.55 -21.46
CA ALA A 184 1.28 7.45 -22.91
C ALA A 184 0.11 8.31 -23.44
N GLN A 185 -0.99 8.42 -22.70
CA GLN A 185 -2.16 9.20 -23.09
C GLN A 185 -1.95 10.73 -22.98
N GLN A 186 -0.98 11.18 -22.18
CA GLN A 186 -0.66 12.61 -22.08
C GLN A 186 0.24 13.10 -23.21
N SER A 187 0.96 12.21 -23.88
CA SER A 187 1.73 12.58 -25.08
C SER A 187 0.80 12.96 -26.24
N PRO A 188 1.20 13.90 -27.11
CA PRO A 188 0.44 14.23 -28.32
C PRO A 188 0.17 12.98 -29.16
N ALA A 189 -1.09 12.77 -29.53
CA ALA A 189 -1.49 11.63 -30.36
C ALA A 189 -0.68 11.61 -31.67
N ASN A 190 0.00 10.49 -31.93
CA ASN A 190 0.81 10.13 -33.11
C ASN A 190 2.34 10.04 -32.92
N ASN A 191 2.86 10.08 -31.70
CA ASN A 191 4.26 9.70 -31.51
C ASN A 191 4.39 8.18 -31.45
N ALA A 192 5.13 7.60 -32.40
CA ALA A 192 5.63 6.22 -32.30
C ALA A 192 6.41 5.99 -30.98
N GLU A 193 6.83 7.08 -30.34
CA GLU A 193 7.48 7.10 -29.03
C GLU A 193 6.62 6.53 -27.90
N ASP A 194 5.29 6.48 -28.00
CA ASP A 194 4.45 5.97 -26.91
C ASP A 194 4.19 4.45 -26.96
N GLU A 195 4.57 3.76 -28.05
CA GLU A 195 4.30 2.33 -28.23
C GLU A 195 4.89 1.49 -27.09
N MET A 196 6.09 1.83 -26.62
CA MET A 196 6.77 1.06 -25.57
C MET A 196 6.13 1.23 -24.18
N ARG A 197 5.48 2.36 -23.91
CA ARG A 197 4.73 2.54 -22.64
C ARG A 197 3.53 1.61 -22.58
N TYR A 198 2.77 1.47 -23.68
CA TYR A 198 1.67 0.51 -23.76
C TYR A 198 2.16 -0.95 -23.66
N ASN A 199 3.28 -1.27 -24.32
CA ASN A 199 3.88 -2.60 -24.23
C ASN A 199 4.35 -2.93 -22.80
N LEU A 200 4.97 -1.97 -22.12
CA LEU A 200 5.38 -2.12 -20.72
C LEU A 200 4.18 -2.21 -19.76
N ALA A 201 3.09 -1.50 -20.04
CA ALA A 201 1.83 -1.63 -19.31
C ALA A 201 1.23 -3.04 -19.45
N ASN A 202 1.25 -3.60 -20.67
CA ASN A 202 0.79 -4.96 -20.93
C ASN A 202 1.64 -5.99 -20.16
N LEU A 203 2.98 -5.85 -20.20
CA LEU A 203 3.91 -6.68 -19.43
C LEU A 203 3.60 -6.63 -17.92
N ALA A 204 3.40 -5.43 -17.37
CA ALA A 204 3.05 -5.27 -15.96
C ALA A 204 1.69 -5.91 -15.61
N MET A 205 0.72 -5.84 -16.52
CA MET A 205 -0.59 -6.45 -16.30
C MET A 205 -0.56 -7.98 -16.38
N GLN A 206 0.22 -8.55 -17.31
CA GLN A 206 0.48 -9.99 -17.35
C GLN A 206 1.08 -10.47 -16.02
N ARG A 207 2.04 -9.70 -15.45
CA ARG A 207 2.60 -10.02 -14.14
C ARG A 207 1.55 -10.00 -13.03
N ALA A 208 0.68 -9.00 -13.01
CA ALA A 208 -0.40 -8.90 -12.03
C ALA A 208 -1.33 -10.12 -12.08
N VAL A 209 -1.75 -10.53 -13.30
CA VAL A 209 -2.58 -11.71 -13.52
C VAL A 209 -1.86 -12.97 -13.03
N HIS A 210 -0.59 -13.16 -13.40
CA HIS A 210 0.19 -14.31 -12.97
C HIS A 210 0.29 -14.38 -11.44
N ILE A 211 0.61 -13.28 -10.75
CA ILE A 211 0.67 -13.26 -9.27
C ILE A 211 -0.65 -13.68 -8.65
N VAL A 212 -1.80 -13.21 -9.17
CA VAL A 212 -3.11 -13.61 -8.65
C VAL A 212 -3.35 -15.10 -8.83
N LYS A 213 -3.04 -15.65 -10.02
CA LYS A 213 -3.23 -17.07 -10.35
C LYS A 213 -2.33 -18.00 -9.53
N THR A 214 -1.08 -17.61 -9.28
CA THR A 214 -0.11 -18.44 -8.53
C THR A 214 -0.14 -18.22 -7.01
N SER A 215 -0.86 -17.21 -6.53
CA SER A 215 -1.01 -16.95 -5.10
C SER A 215 -1.79 -18.04 -4.37
N ARG A 216 -1.39 -18.34 -3.12
CA ARG A 216 -2.06 -19.34 -2.27
C ARG A 216 -3.31 -18.76 -1.61
N TRP A 217 -4.44 -18.80 -2.31
CA TRP A 217 -5.73 -18.39 -1.79
C TRP A 217 -6.43 -19.53 -1.03
N LYS A 218 -7.10 -19.23 0.08
CA LYS A 218 -7.96 -20.18 0.80
C LYS A 218 -9.32 -20.31 0.10
N THR A 219 -9.32 -20.93 -1.09
CA THR A 219 -10.50 -21.06 -1.97
C THR A 219 -11.60 -21.98 -1.42
N ASN A 220 -11.32 -22.68 -0.32
CA ASN A 220 -12.31 -23.41 0.47
C ASN A 220 -13.29 -22.47 1.23
N ILE A 221 -13.00 -21.17 1.31
CA ILE A 221 -13.91 -20.17 1.88
C ILE A 221 -14.62 -19.45 0.74
N ASP A 222 -15.96 -19.54 0.66
CA ASP A 222 -16.75 -18.97 -0.44
C ASP A 222 -16.56 -17.47 -0.65
N PHE A 223 -16.41 -16.71 0.43
CA PHE A 223 -16.10 -15.30 0.36
C PHE A 223 -14.75 -15.04 -0.33
N VAL A 224 -13.72 -15.83 0.01
CA VAL A 224 -12.38 -15.71 -0.56
C VAL A 224 -12.40 -16.13 -2.03
N LYS A 225 -13.08 -17.22 -2.38
CA LYS A 225 -13.25 -17.67 -3.76
C LYS A 225 -13.94 -16.61 -4.62
N ARG A 226 -15.09 -16.09 -4.19
CA ARG A 226 -15.81 -15.02 -4.92
C ARG A 226 -14.97 -13.76 -5.10
N ARG A 227 -14.18 -13.40 -4.09
CA ARG A 227 -13.25 -12.26 -4.18
C ARG A 227 -12.16 -12.54 -5.21
N LEU A 228 -11.53 -13.71 -5.16
CA LEU A 228 -10.51 -14.11 -6.13
C LEU A 228 -11.06 -14.07 -7.56
N ASP A 229 -12.22 -14.68 -7.80
CA ASP A 229 -12.84 -14.73 -9.13
C ASP A 229 -13.13 -13.32 -9.67
N ARG A 230 -13.68 -12.43 -8.82
CA ARG A 230 -13.93 -11.03 -9.19
C ARG A 230 -12.65 -10.27 -9.46
N ASP A 231 -11.65 -10.40 -8.60
CA ASP A 231 -10.39 -9.68 -8.73
C ASP A 231 -9.64 -10.17 -9.99
N LEU A 232 -9.65 -11.49 -10.27
CA LEU A 232 -9.07 -12.08 -11.47
C LEU A 232 -9.78 -11.61 -12.76
N GLN A 233 -11.11 -11.67 -12.79
CA GLN A 233 -11.89 -11.16 -13.92
C GLN A 233 -11.59 -9.66 -14.17
N GLY A 234 -11.47 -8.87 -13.09
CA GLY A 234 -11.09 -7.46 -13.18
C GLY A 234 -9.71 -7.26 -13.81
N LEU A 235 -8.73 -8.10 -13.46
CA LEU A 235 -7.38 -8.03 -14.04
C LEU A 235 -7.35 -8.51 -15.49
N GLU A 236 -8.07 -9.57 -15.85
CA GLU A 236 -8.14 -10.07 -17.23
C GLU A 236 -8.81 -9.04 -18.16
N ASN A 237 -9.86 -8.36 -17.69
CA ASN A 237 -10.46 -7.24 -18.41
C ASN A 237 -9.45 -6.09 -18.61
N ARG A 238 -8.67 -5.76 -17.58
CA ARG A 238 -7.63 -4.71 -17.70
C ARG A 238 -6.47 -5.13 -18.58
N LEU A 239 -6.10 -6.40 -18.60
CA LEU A 239 -5.12 -6.94 -19.53
C LEU A 239 -5.61 -6.78 -20.96
N GLN A 240 -6.86 -7.16 -21.24
CA GLN A 240 -7.45 -6.96 -22.56
C GLN A 240 -7.47 -5.48 -22.95
N GLN A 241 -7.83 -4.56 -22.04
CA GLN A 241 -7.75 -3.12 -22.30
C GLN A 241 -6.34 -2.66 -22.69
N THR A 242 -5.29 -3.20 -22.07
CA THR A 242 -3.91 -2.85 -22.45
C THR A 242 -3.57 -3.32 -23.87
N ILE A 243 -4.12 -4.46 -24.29
CA ILE A 243 -3.96 -5.00 -25.66
C ILE A 243 -4.73 -4.12 -26.66
N ASP A 244 -5.97 -3.75 -26.32
CA ASP A 244 -6.81 -2.91 -27.17
C ASP A 244 -6.20 -1.51 -27.38
N GLN A 245 -5.39 -1.04 -26.42
CA GLN A 245 -4.60 0.19 -26.51
C GLN A 245 -3.28 0.03 -27.28
N GLY A 246 -3.01 -1.14 -27.85
CA GLY A 246 -1.82 -1.44 -28.65
C GLY A 246 -0.65 -2.05 -27.89
N GLY A 247 -0.82 -2.38 -26.61
CA GLY A 247 0.21 -2.98 -25.77
C GLY A 247 0.48 -4.45 -26.11
N ASN A 248 1.76 -4.79 -26.20
CA ASN A 248 2.26 -6.14 -26.46
C ASN A 248 3.57 -6.38 -25.67
N ALA A 249 3.51 -7.25 -24.66
CA ALA A 249 4.67 -7.56 -23.82
C ALA A 249 5.85 -8.17 -24.62
N ASP A 250 5.59 -9.05 -25.59
CA ASP A 250 6.64 -9.71 -26.38
C ASP A 250 7.46 -8.70 -27.17
N LYS A 251 6.80 -7.69 -27.78
CA LYS A 251 7.49 -6.58 -28.44
C LYS A 251 8.40 -5.81 -27.48
N PHE A 252 7.99 -5.61 -26.23
CA PHE A 252 8.84 -4.97 -25.23
C PHE A 252 10.05 -5.83 -24.88
N VAL A 253 9.86 -7.14 -24.72
CA VAL A 253 10.94 -8.10 -24.42
C VAL A 253 11.95 -8.12 -25.56
N GLU A 254 11.50 -8.25 -26.81
CA GLU A 254 12.34 -8.20 -28.01
C GLU A 254 13.10 -6.87 -28.10
N TRP A 255 12.41 -5.76 -27.85
CA TRP A 255 13.03 -4.44 -27.80
C TRP A 255 14.12 -4.35 -26.74
N MET A 256 13.87 -4.82 -25.50
CA MET A 256 14.85 -4.85 -24.41
C MET A 256 16.10 -5.64 -24.79
N SER A 257 15.95 -6.77 -25.47
CA SER A 257 17.08 -7.58 -25.96
C SER A 257 17.88 -6.91 -27.09
N SER A 258 17.29 -5.94 -27.79
CA SER A 258 17.94 -5.22 -28.90
C SER A 258 18.77 -4.01 -28.46
N ILE A 259 18.62 -3.55 -27.21
CA ILE A 259 19.29 -2.34 -26.71
C ILE A 259 20.77 -2.61 -26.52
N SER A 260 21.61 -1.88 -27.28
CA SER A 260 23.06 -1.85 -27.06
C SER A 260 23.45 -0.75 -26.07
N ALA A 261 24.55 -0.94 -25.34
CA ALA A 261 25.05 0.05 -24.38
C ALA A 261 25.52 1.37 -25.02
N ILE A 262 25.76 1.38 -26.34
CA ILE A 262 26.35 2.51 -27.06
C ILE A 262 25.28 3.56 -27.45
N ASP A 263 24.03 3.14 -27.69
CA ASP A 263 22.92 4.00 -28.12
C ASP A 263 21.72 3.98 -27.15
N GLN A 264 21.96 3.57 -25.90
CA GLN A 264 20.93 3.34 -24.91
C GLN A 264 20.03 4.56 -24.68
N ASP A 265 20.60 5.72 -24.36
CA ASP A 265 19.82 6.94 -24.06
C ASP A 265 18.97 7.39 -25.26
N LYS A 266 19.52 7.30 -26.46
CA LYS A 266 18.82 7.66 -27.70
C LYS A 266 17.65 6.70 -27.95
N THR A 267 17.86 5.41 -27.70
CA THR A 267 16.85 4.36 -27.88
C THR A 267 15.73 4.48 -26.85
N ILE A 268 16.07 4.74 -25.57
CA ILE A 268 15.11 4.97 -24.48
C ILE A 268 14.26 6.21 -24.76
N LYS A 269 14.89 7.30 -25.22
CA LYS A 269 14.18 8.52 -25.58
C LYS A 269 13.24 8.31 -26.75
N ALA A 270 13.68 7.63 -27.81
CA ALA A 270 12.84 7.29 -28.96
C ALA A 270 11.68 6.36 -28.60
N ALA A 271 11.79 5.61 -27.50
CA ALA A 271 10.75 4.76 -26.94
C ALA A 271 9.85 5.49 -25.92
N GLY A 272 10.00 6.80 -25.73
CA GLY A 272 9.17 7.58 -24.80
C GLY A 272 9.38 7.21 -23.33
N LEU A 273 10.45 6.51 -22.97
CA LEU A 273 10.68 6.05 -21.60
C LEU A 273 11.62 6.96 -20.81
N SER A 274 12.04 8.09 -21.37
CA SER A 274 13.05 8.98 -20.78
C SER A 274 12.62 9.65 -19.47
N GLU A 275 11.32 9.73 -19.18
CA GLU A 275 10.83 10.25 -17.90
C GLU A 275 11.05 9.27 -16.73
N PHE A 276 11.17 7.98 -17.02
CA PHE A 276 11.29 6.94 -16.01
C PHE A 276 12.76 6.65 -15.72
N ASP A 277 13.07 6.36 -14.46
CA ASP A 277 14.39 5.81 -14.12
C ASP A 277 14.57 4.46 -14.84
N TRP A 278 15.60 4.39 -15.67
CA TRP A 278 15.90 3.19 -16.45
C TRP A 278 16.17 1.96 -15.56
N GLN A 279 16.72 2.14 -14.37
CA GLN A 279 16.93 1.03 -13.43
C GLN A 279 15.60 0.41 -13.00
N HIS A 280 14.55 1.22 -12.86
CA HIS A 280 13.20 0.73 -12.56
C HIS A 280 12.59 -0.01 -13.74
N VAL A 281 12.74 0.50 -14.97
CA VAL A 281 12.27 -0.19 -16.18
C VAL A 281 12.94 -1.56 -16.34
N VAL A 282 14.27 -1.61 -16.19
CA VAL A 282 15.04 -2.87 -16.21
C VAL A 282 14.60 -3.81 -15.10
N TRP A 283 14.33 -3.28 -13.90
CA TRP A 283 13.86 -4.08 -12.77
C TRP A 283 12.48 -4.70 -13.04
N ILE A 284 11.54 -3.94 -13.60
CA ILE A 284 10.20 -4.43 -13.99
C ILE A 284 10.33 -5.59 -14.98
N TYR A 285 11.14 -5.40 -16.02
CA TYR A 285 11.43 -6.45 -17.01
C TYR A 285 12.01 -7.71 -16.37
N LYS A 286 13.04 -7.55 -15.52
CA LYS A 286 13.72 -8.68 -14.88
C LYS A 286 12.81 -9.44 -13.91
N ASP A 287 12.00 -8.76 -13.09
CA ASP A 287 11.08 -9.47 -12.17
C ASP A 287 9.97 -10.20 -12.92
N TRP A 288 9.51 -9.67 -14.06
CA TRP A 288 8.61 -10.39 -14.95
C TRP A 288 9.27 -11.63 -15.56
N ALA A 289 10.46 -11.49 -16.13
CA ALA A 289 11.17 -12.58 -16.82
C ALA A 289 11.57 -13.72 -15.86
N LEU A 290 12.14 -13.40 -14.69
CA LEU A 290 12.61 -14.38 -13.71
C LEU A 290 11.51 -15.27 -13.14
N ARG A 291 10.24 -14.89 -13.32
CA ARG A 291 9.11 -15.53 -12.65
C ARG A 291 8.07 -16.07 -13.62
N GLN A 292 8.41 -16.14 -14.91
CA GLN A 292 7.68 -16.98 -15.87
C GLN A 292 8.07 -18.46 -15.72
N ASP A 293 9.32 -18.75 -15.34
CA ASP A 293 9.85 -20.12 -15.25
C ASP A 293 9.37 -20.92 -14.02
N LEU A 294 8.69 -20.29 -13.07
CA LEU A 294 8.14 -21.00 -11.90
C LEU A 294 6.91 -21.86 -12.25
N ASP A 295 6.37 -21.74 -13.46
CA ASP A 295 5.26 -22.57 -13.95
C ASP A 295 5.73 -23.96 -14.48
N LEU A 296 7.04 -24.23 -14.57
CA LEU A 296 7.57 -25.51 -15.08
C LEU A 296 7.86 -26.56 -13.99
N ASP A 297 7.91 -26.19 -12.72
CA ASP A 297 8.32 -27.11 -11.64
C ASP A 297 7.16 -27.88 -10.99
N ASP A 298 5.91 -27.42 -11.14
CA ASP A 298 4.75 -28.15 -10.60
C ASP A 298 4.40 -29.39 -11.45
N ASP A 299 4.72 -29.40 -12.75
CA ASP A 299 4.57 -30.58 -13.61
C ASP A 299 5.69 -31.62 -13.38
N ILE A 300 6.88 -31.19 -12.97
CA ILE A 300 8.01 -32.11 -12.66
C ILE A 300 7.82 -32.80 -11.30
N LYS A 301 7.07 -32.19 -10.38
CA LYS A 301 6.73 -32.81 -9.10
C LYS A 301 5.66 -33.90 -9.23
N ALA A 302 4.68 -33.71 -10.11
CA ALA A 302 3.63 -34.71 -10.36
C ALA A 302 4.16 -36.01 -11.01
N VAL A 303 5.29 -35.96 -11.73
CA VAL A 303 5.92 -37.14 -12.34
C VAL A 303 6.88 -37.88 -11.39
N LYS A 304 7.30 -37.26 -10.29
CA LYS A 304 8.14 -37.92 -9.27
C LYS A 304 7.36 -38.62 -8.16
N ASP A 305 6.06 -38.33 -8.04
CA ASP A 305 5.15 -38.97 -7.10
C ASP A 305 4.21 -40.00 -7.78
N MET A 306 4.50 -40.39 -9.03
CA MET A 306 3.92 -41.56 -9.72
C MET A 306 4.94 -42.70 -9.82
#